data_AF-A0AA38R872-F1
#
_entry.id   AF-A0AA38R872-F1
#
_cell.length_a   1.000
_cell.length_b   1.000
_cell.length_c   1.000
_cell.angle_alpha   90.00
_cell.angle_beta   90.00
_cell.angle_gamma   90.00
#
_symmetry.space_group_name_H-M   'P 1'
#
loop_
_entity.id
_entity.type
_entity.pdbx_description
1 polymer ?
#
loop_
_entity_poly.entity_id
_entity_poly.type
_entity_poly.pdbx_seq_one_letter_code
_entity_poly.pdbx_strand_id
1 'polypeptide(L)'
;MDVIGLYSILLGGLLALYPARLLTSRLLRCVWPHLRAPFARFLLYRLLTPQWPSIGVTWLELLVFLSFLAANAYPLVMCAVRGGSLGVLGNTAAMMAVMNATPLFLGGRTNPLVDRIGIARHTYYLAHHWIGRVVVVEGLLHAGLALTDRAAAFSVKTSGYVAAGGLLAICVTSLAFSRTYLRTLFPKIHAVLFLAVLAATLSHVIFTLTALYRLLRLSFAAGKATVYNKWEDSQVTRIGLRSGRLCVFPRSYFYVHLPRKATAFSPESALHYEVLTSYPMAVMHYTQAPSSDETSLAFLVSHQARSLRGLAFRLGQRLLLEGPYGRDLSLHLFDRVILTAKGIGIASVLPHAFGLAEHKQHNNEVKAKIFAKAYSTKTAKKASANSSLSGMATRHESLGPNAGSDAGNSIANKTQGRSP
;
A
#
# COMPACT_ATOMS: atom_id res chain seq x y z
N MET A 1 20.88 -0.31 27.15
CA MET A 1 22.04 0.57 26.87
C MET A 1 21.53 1.99 26.93
N ASP A 2 22.12 2.82 27.79
CA ASP A 2 21.67 4.19 27.97
C ASP A 2 21.98 5.04 26.73
N VAL A 3 21.10 5.99 26.43
CA VAL A 3 21.20 6.87 25.25
C VAL A 3 22.59 7.52 25.16
N ILE A 4 23.16 7.89 26.30
CA ILE A 4 24.51 8.47 26.42
C ILE A 4 25.60 7.50 25.93
N GLY A 5 25.48 6.20 26.22
CA GLY A 5 26.43 5.19 25.74
C GLY A 5 26.38 5.03 24.22
N LEU A 6 25.18 5.14 23.63
CA LEU A 6 25.00 5.02 22.18
C LEU A 6 25.57 6.24 21.44
N TYR A 7 25.41 7.45 22.01
CA TYR A 7 26.03 8.67 21.49
C TYR A 7 27.57 8.65 21.57
N SER A 8 28.13 8.17 22.68
CA SER A 8 29.59 8.08 22.86
C SER A 8 30.24 7.11 21.87
N ILE A 9 29.58 5.98 21.56
CA ILE A 9 30.07 5.01 20.58
C ILE A 9 29.99 5.58 19.16
N LEU A 10 28.89 6.26 18.81
CA LEU A 10 28.74 6.89 17.49
C LEU A 10 29.75 8.02 17.28
N LEU A 11 29.92 8.89 18.27
CA LEU A 11 30.86 10.01 18.20
C LEU A 11 32.31 9.54 18.20
N GLY A 12 32.66 8.57 19.04
CA GLY A 12 34.00 7.94 19.06
C GLY A 12 34.32 7.23 17.75
N GLY A 13 33.35 6.53 17.16
CA GLY A 13 33.48 5.91 15.84
C GLY A 13 33.72 6.95 14.74
N LEU A 14 32.94 8.05 14.73
CA LEU A 14 33.09 9.14 13.76
C LEU A 14 34.46 9.83 13.86
N LEU A 15 34.95 10.06 15.08
CA LEU A 15 36.26 10.67 15.33
C LEU A 15 37.42 9.73 14.95
N ALA A 16 37.24 8.41 15.04
CA ALA A 16 38.25 7.42 14.67
C ALA A 16 38.39 7.21 13.14
N LEU A 17 37.38 7.57 12.33
CA LEU A 17 37.41 7.38 10.88
C LEU A 17 38.49 8.23 10.17
N TYR A 18 38.72 9.45 10.64
CA TYR A 18 39.71 10.35 10.04
C TYR A 18 41.17 9.88 10.21
N PRO A 19 41.64 9.53 11.43
CA PRO A 19 42.98 8.97 11.61
C PRO A 19 43.13 7.60 10.94
N ALA A 20 42.07 6.76 10.93
CA ALA A 20 42.08 5.49 10.22
C ALA A 20 42.25 5.66 8.70
N ARG A 21 41.60 6.66 8.09
CA ARG A 21 41.77 7.02 6.67
C ARG A 21 43.18 7.54 6.37
N LEU A 22 43.75 8.34 7.27
CA LEU A 22 45.11 8.85 7.12
C LEU A 22 46.14 7.72 7.21
N LEU A 23 45.98 6.81 8.18
CA LEU A 23 46.86 5.65 8.35
C LEU A 23 46.76 4.68 7.16
N THR A 24 45.54 4.33 6.74
CA THR A 24 45.33 3.47 5.56
C THR A 24 45.88 4.11 4.29
N SER A 25 45.68 5.41 4.07
CA SER A 25 46.24 6.10 2.90
C SER A 25 47.77 6.19 2.92
N ARG A 26 48.41 6.32 4.09
CA ARG A 26 49.87 6.28 4.24
C ARG A 26 50.41 4.87 4.00
N LEU A 27 49.80 3.84 4.61
CA LEU A 27 50.17 2.45 4.40
C LEU A 27 50.02 2.05 2.92
N LEU A 28 48.90 2.41 2.29
CA LEU A 28 48.68 2.18 0.86
C LEU A 28 49.74 2.90 0.03
N ARG A 29 50.08 4.17 0.29
CA ARG A 29 51.12 4.88 -0.46
C ARG A 29 52.53 4.28 -0.29
N CYS A 30 52.86 3.73 0.87
CA CYS A 30 54.14 3.07 1.10
C CYS A 30 54.21 1.67 0.47
N VAL A 31 53.14 0.90 0.54
CA VAL A 31 53.12 -0.51 0.12
C VAL A 31 52.79 -0.66 -1.38
N TRP A 32 51.96 0.24 -1.92
CA TRP A 32 51.51 0.20 -3.31
C TRP A 32 52.63 0.20 -4.36
N PRO A 33 53.72 0.99 -4.25
CA PRO A 33 54.80 0.96 -5.24
C PRO A 33 55.50 -0.40 -5.31
N HIS A 34 55.64 -1.09 -4.18
CA HIS A 34 56.28 -2.40 -4.08
C HIS A 34 55.37 -3.55 -4.53
N LEU A 35 54.05 -3.43 -4.30
CA LEU A 35 53.07 -4.40 -4.76
C LEU A 35 52.63 -4.18 -6.22
N ARG A 36 52.68 -2.95 -6.77
CA ARG A 36 52.11 -2.65 -8.10
C ARG A 36 52.77 -3.45 -9.21
N ALA A 37 54.10 -3.61 -9.17
CA ALA A 37 54.86 -4.23 -10.25
C ALA A 37 54.60 -5.76 -10.34
N PRO A 38 54.67 -6.54 -9.25
CA PRO A 38 54.28 -7.96 -9.29
C PRO A 38 52.77 -8.14 -9.49
N PHE A 39 51.92 -7.30 -8.88
CA PHE A 39 50.46 -7.33 -9.07
C PHE A 39 50.07 -7.07 -10.53
N ALA A 40 50.66 -6.05 -11.16
CA ALA A 40 50.43 -5.76 -12.57
C ALA A 40 50.90 -6.91 -13.48
N ARG A 41 52.13 -7.43 -13.25
CA ARG A 41 52.72 -8.48 -14.09
C ARG A 41 52.04 -9.84 -13.96
N PHE A 42 51.59 -10.24 -12.77
CA PHE A 42 51.00 -11.57 -12.56
C PHE A 42 49.47 -11.60 -12.69
N LEU A 43 48.77 -10.58 -12.18
CA LEU A 43 47.30 -10.59 -12.09
C LEU A 43 46.60 -9.79 -13.20
N LEU A 44 47.13 -8.62 -13.59
CA LEU A 44 46.47 -7.72 -14.55
C LEU A 44 46.82 -8.01 -16.02
N TYR A 45 48.09 -8.28 -16.36
CA TYR A 45 48.53 -8.33 -17.76
C TYR A 45 48.87 -9.73 -18.27
N ARG A 46 48.92 -10.76 -17.41
CA ARG A 46 49.25 -12.13 -17.83
C ARG A 46 48.02 -12.84 -18.38
N LEU A 47 47.94 -12.95 -19.71
CA LEU A 47 46.95 -13.78 -20.40
C LEU A 47 47.24 -15.27 -20.16
N LEU A 48 46.23 -16.02 -19.74
CA LEU A 48 46.32 -17.48 -19.55
C LEU A 48 46.43 -18.25 -20.87
N THR A 49 45.86 -17.71 -21.94
CA THR A 49 45.77 -18.35 -23.27
C THR A 49 46.31 -17.42 -24.36
N PRO A 50 47.64 -17.23 -24.44
CA PRO A 50 48.24 -16.35 -25.45
C PRO A 50 48.03 -16.83 -26.90
N GLN A 51 47.62 -18.09 -27.08
CA GLN A 51 47.48 -18.74 -28.38
C GLN A 51 46.14 -18.38 -29.07
N TRP A 52 45.10 -17.98 -28.31
CA TRP A 52 43.74 -17.73 -28.82
C TRP A 52 43.28 -16.30 -28.47
N PRO A 53 43.52 -15.30 -29.36
CA PRO A 53 43.31 -13.87 -29.08
C PRO A 53 41.87 -13.49 -28.68
N SER A 54 40.89 -14.32 -29.02
CA SER A 54 39.46 -14.08 -28.80
C SER A 54 38.97 -14.49 -27.40
N ILE A 55 39.78 -15.24 -26.64
CA ILE A 55 39.43 -15.81 -25.32
C ILE A 55 40.54 -15.48 -24.30
N GLY A 56 41.31 -14.41 -24.53
CA GLY A 56 42.34 -13.97 -23.60
C GLY A 56 41.71 -13.53 -22.28
N VAL A 57 41.70 -14.42 -21.28
CA VAL A 57 41.24 -14.12 -19.91
C VAL A 57 42.47 -13.91 -19.03
N THR A 58 42.48 -12.83 -18.28
CA THR A 58 43.52 -12.52 -17.28
C THR A 58 43.27 -13.30 -15.98
N TRP A 59 44.30 -13.50 -15.16
CA TRP A 59 44.13 -14.14 -13.85
C TRP A 59 43.16 -13.39 -12.93
N LEU A 60 43.17 -12.06 -12.97
CA LEU A 60 42.23 -11.24 -12.22
C LEU A 60 40.78 -11.47 -12.69
N GLU A 61 40.54 -11.47 -14.01
CA GLU A 61 39.22 -11.77 -14.57
C GLU A 61 38.75 -13.18 -14.19
N LEU A 62 39.65 -14.17 -14.19
CA LEU A 62 39.34 -15.53 -13.75
C LEU A 62 38.98 -15.58 -12.26
N LEU A 63 39.75 -14.92 -11.39
CA LEU A 63 39.48 -14.87 -9.95
C LEU A 63 38.15 -14.16 -9.63
N VAL A 64 37.87 -13.04 -10.30
CA VAL A 64 36.59 -12.33 -10.18
C VAL A 64 35.44 -13.20 -10.69
N PHE A 65 35.64 -13.95 -11.77
CA PHE A 65 34.64 -14.86 -12.30
C PHE A 65 34.37 -16.05 -11.35
N LEU A 66 35.42 -16.67 -10.80
CA LEU A 66 35.28 -17.76 -9.84
C LEU A 66 34.62 -17.31 -8.54
N SER A 67 34.98 -16.12 -8.03
CA SER A 67 34.35 -15.56 -6.84
C SER A 67 32.88 -15.22 -7.09
N PHE A 68 32.53 -14.69 -8.28
CA PHE A 68 31.15 -14.48 -8.70
C PHE A 68 30.35 -15.79 -8.75
N LEU A 69 30.89 -16.85 -9.35
CA LEU A 69 30.24 -18.17 -9.36
C LEU A 69 30.06 -18.74 -7.95
N ALA A 70 31.09 -18.65 -7.10
CA ALA A 70 31.03 -19.13 -5.72
C ALA A 70 29.97 -18.36 -4.91
N ALA A 71 29.90 -17.04 -5.06
CA ALA A 71 28.92 -16.20 -4.39
C ALA A 71 27.47 -16.54 -4.79
N ASN A 72 27.24 -16.92 -6.05
CA ASN A 72 25.92 -17.33 -6.52
C ASN A 72 25.56 -18.77 -6.13
N ALA A 73 26.53 -19.68 -6.16
CA ALA A 73 26.33 -21.07 -5.78
C ALA A 73 26.13 -21.25 -4.27
N TYR A 74 26.80 -20.45 -3.43
CA TYR A 74 26.82 -20.62 -1.98
C TYR A 74 25.42 -20.63 -1.33
N PRO A 75 24.51 -19.67 -1.60
CA PRO A 75 23.16 -19.68 -1.02
C PRO A 75 22.34 -20.91 -1.43
N LEU A 76 22.46 -21.35 -2.69
CA LEU A 76 21.74 -22.52 -3.21
C LEU A 76 22.24 -23.82 -2.58
N VAL A 77 23.56 -24.00 -2.52
CA VAL A 77 24.20 -25.17 -1.89
C VAL A 77 23.88 -25.22 -0.41
N MET A 78 23.97 -24.09 0.31
CA MET A 78 23.64 -24.05 1.74
C MET A 78 22.18 -24.36 2.02
N CYS A 79 21.26 -23.94 1.15
CA CYS A 79 19.85 -24.30 1.25
C CYS A 79 19.63 -25.81 1.06
N ALA A 80 20.32 -26.41 0.09
CA ALA A 80 20.24 -27.85 -0.18
C ALA A 80 20.85 -28.71 0.95
N VAL A 81 22.06 -28.36 1.43
CA VAL A 81 22.77 -29.12 2.48
C VAL A 81 22.04 -29.09 3.81
N ARG A 82 21.34 -28.00 4.14
CA ARG A 82 20.57 -27.87 5.39
C ARG A 82 19.17 -28.50 5.33
N GLY A 83 18.84 -29.22 4.26
CA GLY A 83 17.54 -29.87 4.11
C GLY A 83 16.37 -28.89 3.95
N GLY A 84 16.61 -27.71 3.35
CA GLY A 84 15.54 -26.75 3.06
C GLY A 84 14.47 -27.35 2.15
N SER A 85 13.21 -26.93 2.32
CA SER A 85 12.13 -27.38 1.43
C SER A 85 12.35 -26.89 0.00
N LEU A 86 11.86 -27.65 -0.99
CA LEU A 86 11.99 -27.30 -2.42
C LEU A 86 11.45 -25.89 -2.74
N GLY A 87 10.42 -25.43 -2.03
CA GLY A 87 9.89 -24.07 -2.17
C GLY A 87 10.85 -22.99 -1.68
N VAL A 88 11.60 -23.24 -0.60
CA VAL A 88 12.63 -22.30 -0.12
C VAL A 88 13.77 -22.22 -1.13
N LEU A 89 14.24 -23.37 -1.64
CA LEU A 89 15.27 -23.41 -2.69
C LEU A 89 14.83 -22.66 -3.95
N GLY A 90 13.57 -22.85 -4.36
CA GLY A 90 12.97 -22.14 -5.50
C GLY A 90 12.91 -20.62 -5.29
N ASN A 91 12.57 -20.16 -4.08
CA ASN A 91 12.55 -18.73 -3.75
C ASN A 91 13.96 -18.13 -3.68
N THR A 92 14.94 -18.87 -3.16
CA THR A 92 16.35 -18.45 -3.17
C THR A 92 16.86 -18.30 -4.60
N ALA A 93 16.60 -19.29 -5.47
CA ALA A 93 16.96 -19.22 -6.89
C ALA A 93 16.33 -18.01 -7.59
N ALA A 94 15.05 -17.72 -7.31
CA ALA A 94 14.38 -16.54 -7.86
C ALA A 94 15.05 -15.22 -7.43
N MET A 95 15.40 -15.10 -6.15
CA MET A 95 16.03 -13.88 -5.62
C MET A 95 17.40 -13.64 -6.25
N MET A 96 18.23 -14.69 -6.34
CA MET A 96 19.54 -14.61 -6.98
C MET A 96 19.43 -14.24 -8.46
N ALA A 97 18.47 -14.84 -9.18
CA ALA A 97 18.21 -14.54 -10.59
C ALA A 97 17.86 -13.05 -10.79
N VAL A 98 17.00 -12.47 -9.94
CA VAL A 98 16.62 -11.05 -10.02
C VAL A 98 17.79 -10.13 -9.68
N MET A 99 18.60 -10.46 -8.67
CA MET A 99 19.80 -9.70 -8.32
C MET A 99 20.79 -9.65 -9.50
N ASN A 100 21.04 -10.78 -10.15
CA ASN A 100 21.92 -10.88 -11.30
C ASN A 100 21.31 -10.28 -12.59
N ALA A 101 19.98 -10.32 -12.75
CA ALA A 101 19.30 -9.76 -13.92
C ALA A 101 19.32 -8.22 -13.92
N THR A 102 19.36 -7.59 -12.74
CA THR A 102 19.36 -6.13 -12.60
C THR A 102 20.49 -5.45 -13.39
N PRO A 103 21.78 -5.81 -13.22
CA PRO A 103 22.85 -5.24 -14.04
C PRO A 103 22.77 -5.64 -15.52
N LEU A 104 22.17 -6.80 -15.84
CA LEU A 104 21.98 -7.26 -17.22
C LEU A 104 20.95 -6.39 -17.96
N PHE A 105 19.86 -6.02 -17.29
CA PHE A 105 18.78 -5.20 -17.85
C PHE A 105 19.17 -3.72 -17.99
N LEU A 106 20.01 -3.23 -17.08
CA LEU A 106 20.54 -1.86 -17.12
C LEU A 106 21.80 -1.74 -17.99
N GLY A 107 22.40 -2.88 -18.36
CA GLY A 107 23.60 -2.98 -19.17
C GLY A 107 23.29 -3.12 -20.67
N GLY A 108 23.05 -2.00 -21.35
CA GLY A 108 22.99 -1.96 -22.82
C GLY A 108 24.38 -1.94 -23.48
N ARG A 109 24.43 -2.15 -24.81
CA ARG A 109 25.66 -2.14 -25.63
C ARG A 109 26.49 -0.85 -25.53
N THR A 110 25.86 0.26 -25.15
CA THR A 110 26.49 1.57 -24.95
C THR A 110 25.96 2.16 -23.66
N ASN A 111 26.62 1.86 -22.54
CA ASN A 111 26.28 2.47 -21.26
C ASN A 111 27.31 3.57 -20.95
N PRO A 112 26.91 4.86 -20.90
CA PRO A 112 27.83 5.96 -20.58
C PRO A 112 28.48 5.82 -19.19
N LEU A 113 27.93 4.99 -18.30
CA LEU A 113 28.57 4.64 -17.02
C LEU A 113 29.80 3.74 -17.21
N VAL A 114 29.77 2.78 -18.12
CA VAL A 114 30.89 1.86 -18.38
C VAL A 114 32.05 2.62 -19.02
N ASP A 115 31.75 3.55 -19.92
CA ASP A 115 32.75 4.42 -20.55
C ASP A 115 33.42 5.36 -19.53
N ARG A 116 32.68 5.85 -18.53
CA ARG A 116 33.25 6.66 -17.43
C ARG A 116 34.13 5.87 -16.46
N ILE A 117 33.87 4.58 -16.29
CA ILE A 117 34.67 3.69 -15.40
C ILE A 117 35.91 3.14 -16.13
N GLY A 118 35.97 3.25 -17.46
CA GLY A 118 37.12 2.83 -18.26
C GLY A 118 37.25 1.31 -18.41
N ILE A 119 36.14 0.57 -18.30
CA ILE A 119 36.14 -0.90 -18.45
C ILE A 119 36.28 -1.26 -19.93
N ALA A 120 37.21 -2.16 -20.26
CA ALA A 120 37.39 -2.63 -21.62
C ALA A 120 36.13 -3.34 -22.16
N ARG A 121 35.77 -3.07 -23.42
CA ARG A 121 34.59 -3.68 -24.08
C ARG A 121 34.60 -5.21 -24.02
N HIS A 122 35.78 -5.83 -24.14
CA HIS A 122 35.95 -7.28 -24.02
C HIS A 122 35.47 -7.79 -22.65
N THR A 123 35.96 -7.21 -21.55
CA THR A 123 35.60 -7.57 -20.18
C THR A 123 34.11 -7.35 -19.91
N TYR A 124 33.54 -6.27 -20.46
CA TYR A 124 32.11 -6.01 -20.36
C TYR A 124 31.26 -7.10 -21.04
N TYR A 125 31.59 -7.50 -22.27
CA TYR A 125 30.86 -8.56 -22.97
C TYR A 125 31.05 -9.93 -22.31
N LEU A 126 32.25 -10.21 -21.78
CA LEU A 126 32.52 -11.41 -21.00
C LEU A 126 31.60 -11.48 -19.77
N ALA A 127 31.51 -10.38 -19.01
CA ALA A 127 30.62 -10.26 -17.86
C ALA A 127 29.14 -10.43 -18.26
N HIS A 128 28.68 -9.75 -19.32
CA HIS A 128 27.31 -9.86 -19.83
C HIS A 128 26.93 -11.31 -20.16
N HIS A 129 27.80 -12.04 -20.86
CA HIS A 129 27.52 -13.44 -21.21
C HIS A 129 27.43 -14.35 -19.97
N TRP A 130 28.32 -14.18 -19.00
CA TRP A 130 28.34 -15.04 -17.81
C TRP A 130 27.25 -14.71 -16.81
N ILE A 131 26.99 -13.42 -16.55
CA ILE A 131 25.84 -12.99 -15.73
C ILE A 131 24.55 -13.50 -16.38
N GLY A 132 24.40 -13.35 -17.71
CA GLY A 132 23.24 -13.85 -18.44
C GLY A 132 23.04 -15.37 -18.30
N ARG A 133 24.12 -16.16 -18.36
CA ARG A 133 24.05 -17.62 -18.13
C ARG A 133 23.60 -17.98 -16.73
N VAL A 134 24.13 -17.30 -15.70
CA VAL A 134 23.74 -17.52 -14.30
C VAL A 134 22.25 -17.19 -14.11
N VAL A 135 21.78 -16.04 -14.61
CA VAL A 135 20.37 -15.65 -14.58
C VAL A 135 19.46 -16.70 -15.24
N VAL A 136 19.86 -17.22 -16.40
CA VAL A 136 19.09 -18.28 -17.09
C VAL A 136 19.03 -19.55 -16.25
N VAL A 137 20.15 -20.00 -15.69
CA VAL A 137 20.19 -21.22 -14.88
C VAL A 137 19.34 -21.07 -13.61
N GLU A 138 19.50 -19.98 -12.87
CA GLU A 138 18.76 -19.70 -11.63
C GLU A 138 17.25 -19.51 -11.91
N GLY A 139 16.91 -18.79 -12.99
CA GLY A 139 15.53 -18.56 -13.39
C GLY A 139 14.82 -19.84 -13.86
N LEU A 140 15.50 -20.69 -14.64
CA LEU A 140 14.96 -21.99 -15.05
C LEU A 140 14.87 -22.98 -13.89
N LEU A 141 15.83 -22.95 -12.94
CA LEU A 141 15.75 -23.73 -11.71
C LEU A 141 14.51 -23.32 -10.89
N HIS A 142 14.29 -22.02 -10.70
CA HIS A 142 13.08 -21.51 -10.04
C HIS A 142 11.80 -21.98 -10.74
N ALA A 143 11.73 -21.84 -12.07
CA ALA A 143 10.58 -22.28 -12.85
C ALA A 143 10.35 -23.80 -12.73
N GLY A 144 11.41 -24.60 -12.83
CA GLY A 144 11.35 -26.05 -12.68
C GLY A 144 10.82 -26.47 -11.31
N LEU A 145 11.36 -25.90 -10.23
CA LEU A 145 10.93 -26.18 -8.87
C LEU A 145 9.45 -25.77 -8.64
N ALA A 146 9.03 -24.62 -9.17
CA ALA A 146 7.64 -24.18 -9.09
C ALA A 146 6.66 -25.13 -9.80
N LEU A 147 7.11 -25.84 -10.85
CA LEU A 147 6.29 -26.82 -11.57
C LEU A 147 6.26 -28.21 -10.90
N THR A 148 7.21 -28.54 -10.03
CA THR A 148 7.19 -29.81 -9.28
C THR A 148 6.11 -29.85 -8.20
N ASP A 149 5.69 -28.69 -7.68
CA ASP A 149 4.55 -28.58 -6.78
C ASP A 149 3.26 -28.43 -7.61
N ARG A 150 2.44 -29.50 -7.65
CA ARG A 150 1.18 -29.51 -8.41
C ARG A 150 0.22 -28.39 -8.00
N ALA A 151 0.20 -27.99 -6.73
CA ALA A 151 -0.67 -26.90 -6.27
C ALA A 151 -0.13 -25.53 -6.71
N ALA A 152 1.19 -25.35 -6.72
CA ALA A 152 1.83 -24.14 -7.22
C ALA A 152 1.73 -24.03 -8.74
N ALA A 153 1.86 -25.14 -9.48
CA ALA A 153 1.79 -25.19 -10.94
C ALA A 153 0.48 -24.62 -11.49
N PHE A 154 -0.67 -24.94 -10.89
CA PHE A 154 -1.97 -24.37 -11.26
C PHE A 154 -2.13 -22.89 -10.89
N SER A 155 -1.29 -22.38 -9.99
CA SER A 155 -1.27 -20.98 -9.54
C SER A 155 -0.27 -20.12 -10.34
N VAL A 156 0.64 -20.75 -11.10
CA VAL A 156 1.60 -20.02 -11.94
C VAL A 156 0.83 -19.27 -13.03
N LYS A 157 0.94 -17.94 -12.99
CA LYS A 157 0.34 -17.08 -14.01
C LYS A 157 1.03 -17.28 -15.35
N THR A 158 0.30 -17.00 -16.43
CA THR A 158 0.82 -16.97 -17.80
C THR A 158 2.12 -16.19 -17.93
N SER A 159 2.31 -15.10 -17.16
CA SER A 159 3.56 -14.33 -17.12
C SER A 159 4.78 -15.13 -16.67
N GLY A 160 4.62 -16.11 -15.77
CA GLY A 160 5.70 -17.00 -15.34
C GLY A 160 6.13 -17.97 -16.46
N TYR A 161 5.17 -18.56 -17.17
CA TYR A 161 5.44 -19.41 -18.33
C TYR A 161 6.11 -18.65 -19.47
N VAL A 162 5.63 -17.44 -19.77
CA VAL A 162 6.23 -16.57 -20.80
C VAL A 162 7.65 -16.16 -20.41
N ALA A 163 7.90 -15.84 -19.13
CA ALA A 163 9.24 -15.51 -18.66
C ALA A 163 10.20 -16.72 -18.75
N ALA A 164 9.79 -17.90 -18.30
CA ALA A 164 10.62 -19.11 -18.36
C ALA A 164 10.90 -19.55 -19.80
N GLY A 165 9.87 -19.57 -20.66
CA GLY A 165 10.02 -19.88 -22.08
C GLY A 165 10.90 -18.87 -22.82
N GLY A 166 10.74 -17.58 -22.50
CA GLY A 166 11.58 -16.52 -23.06
C GLY A 166 13.05 -16.63 -22.62
N LEU A 167 13.34 -16.96 -21.35
CA LEU A 167 14.70 -17.22 -20.88
C LEU A 167 15.33 -18.41 -21.61
N LEU A 168 14.57 -19.49 -21.81
CA LEU A 168 15.03 -20.64 -22.59
C LEU A 168 15.33 -20.26 -24.05
N ALA A 169 14.45 -19.49 -24.69
CA ALA A 169 14.65 -19.01 -26.05
C ALA A 169 15.88 -18.09 -26.18
N ILE A 170 16.11 -17.20 -25.21
CA ILE A 170 17.34 -16.38 -25.14
C ILE A 170 18.57 -17.28 -25.03
N CYS A 171 18.53 -18.32 -24.19
CA CYS A 171 19.63 -19.26 -24.03
C CYS A 171 19.96 -19.96 -25.35
N VAL A 172 18.97 -20.58 -25.99
CA VAL A 172 19.12 -21.35 -27.24
C VAL A 172 19.61 -20.46 -28.38
N THR A 173 19.03 -19.27 -28.56
CA THR A 173 19.45 -18.32 -29.60
C THR A 173 20.85 -17.75 -29.36
N SER A 174 21.32 -17.74 -28.11
CA SER A 174 22.64 -17.21 -27.72
C SER A 174 23.76 -18.27 -27.70
N LEU A 175 23.46 -19.55 -27.98
CA LEU A 175 24.47 -20.59 -28.17
C LEU A 175 25.35 -20.28 -29.39
N ALA A 176 26.61 -20.72 -29.34
CA ALA A 176 27.60 -20.42 -30.39
C ALA A 176 27.14 -20.87 -31.79
N PHE A 177 26.52 -22.05 -31.87
CA PHE A 177 25.93 -22.58 -33.10
C PHE A 177 24.83 -21.66 -33.66
N SER A 178 23.83 -21.34 -32.84
CA SER A 178 22.71 -20.46 -33.20
C SER A 178 23.17 -19.06 -33.61
N ARG A 179 24.15 -18.49 -32.91
CA ARG A 179 24.73 -17.17 -33.24
C ARG A 179 25.44 -17.19 -34.59
N THR A 180 26.14 -18.27 -34.90
CA THR A 180 26.86 -18.43 -36.18
C THR A 180 25.90 -18.57 -37.35
N TYR A 181 24.74 -19.19 -37.12
CA TYR A 181 23.66 -19.32 -38.10
C TYR A 181 22.88 -18.01 -38.29
N LEU A 182 22.44 -17.38 -37.20
CA LEU A 182 21.58 -16.18 -37.23
C LEU A 182 22.32 -14.90 -37.61
N ARG A 183 23.66 -14.84 -37.43
CA ARG A 183 24.55 -13.71 -37.77
C ARG A 183 23.93 -12.33 -37.50
N THR A 184 23.40 -11.68 -38.53
CA THR A 184 22.84 -10.32 -38.49
C THR A 184 21.48 -10.23 -37.81
N LEU A 185 20.72 -11.32 -37.74
CA LEU A 185 19.42 -11.40 -37.08
C LEU A 185 19.54 -11.60 -35.58
N PHE A 186 20.62 -12.22 -35.10
CA PHE A 186 20.86 -12.46 -33.68
C PHE A 186 20.65 -11.22 -32.79
N PRO A 187 21.29 -10.05 -33.06
CA PRO A 187 21.11 -8.88 -32.20
C PRO A 187 19.66 -8.36 -32.17
N LYS A 188 18.89 -8.53 -33.25
CA LYS A 188 17.48 -8.10 -33.33
C LYS A 188 16.59 -9.06 -32.54
N ILE A 189 16.74 -10.37 -32.78
CA ILE A 189 15.98 -11.42 -32.09
C ILE A 189 16.26 -11.37 -30.58
N HIS A 190 17.54 -11.25 -30.20
CA HIS A 190 17.93 -11.17 -28.79
C HIS A 190 17.33 -9.93 -28.11
N ALA A 191 17.30 -8.76 -28.77
CA ALA A 191 16.68 -7.56 -28.22
C ALA A 191 15.16 -7.69 -28.04
N VAL A 192 14.45 -8.30 -29.00
CA VAL A 192 13.00 -8.55 -28.90
C VAL A 192 12.69 -9.53 -27.78
N LEU A 193 13.43 -10.66 -27.71
CA LEU A 193 13.27 -11.64 -26.63
C LEU A 193 13.59 -11.03 -25.26
N PHE A 194 14.64 -10.21 -25.18
CA PHE A 194 14.99 -9.46 -23.97
C PHE A 194 13.83 -8.58 -23.50
N LEU A 195 13.23 -7.78 -24.38
CA LEU A 195 12.10 -6.90 -24.02
C LEU A 195 10.88 -7.71 -23.57
N ALA A 196 10.61 -8.83 -24.25
CA ALA A 196 9.51 -9.74 -23.88
C ALA A 196 9.74 -10.37 -22.48
N VAL A 197 10.95 -10.86 -22.20
CA VAL A 197 11.32 -11.42 -20.89
C VAL A 197 11.30 -10.35 -19.81
N LEU A 198 11.80 -9.14 -20.09
CA LEU A 198 11.75 -8.02 -19.15
C LEU A 198 10.30 -7.66 -18.79
N ALA A 199 9.42 -7.54 -19.78
CA ALA A 199 8.00 -7.25 -19.53
C ALA A 199 7.29 -8.39 -18.77
N ALA A 200 7.57 -9.64 -19.13
CA ALA A 200 7.00 -10.81 -18.46
C ALA A 200 7.48 -10.95 -17.01
N THR A 201 8.79 -10.78 -16.77
CA THR A 201 9.39 -10.82 -15.42
C THR A 201 8.92 -9.64 -14.58
N LEU A 202 8.87 -8.42 -15.13
CA LEU A 202 8.28 -7.28 -14.44
C LEU A 202 6.80 -7.52 -14.13
N SER A 203 5.99 -8.05 -15.05
CA SER A 203 4.59 -8.39 -14.74
C SER A 203 4.47 -9.46 -13.64
N HIS A 204 5.33 -10.49 -13.70
CA HIS A 204 5.41 -11.58 -12.74
C HIS A 204 5.79 -11.09 -11.34
N VAL A 205 6.78 -10.18 -11.25
CA VAL A 205 7.27 -9.59 -9.99
C VAL A 205 6.42 -8.39 -9.54
N ILE A 206 5.86 -7.58 -10.43
CA ILE A 206 5.00 -6.43 -10.07
C ILE A 206 3.68 -6.91 -9.46
N PHE A 207 3.17 -8.05 -9.89
CA PHE A 207 2.06 -8.69 -9.17
C PHE A 207 2.44 -9.03 -7.72
N THR A 208 3.71 -9.33 -7.43
CA THR A 208 4.24 -9.44 -6.06
C THR A 208 4.55 -8.08 -5.40
N LEU A 209 4.88 -7.01 -6.15
CA LEU A 209 5.03 -5.62 -5.67
C LEU A 209 3.71 -4.98 -5.18
N THR A 210 2.56 -5.61 -5.43
CA THR A 210 1.33 -5.28 -4.69
C THR A 210 1.52 -5.40 -3.17
N ALA A 211 2.56 -6.10 -2.68
CA ALA A 211 2.96 -6.10 -1.27
C ALA A 211 3.64 -4.79 -0.81
N LEU A 212 4.48 -4.16 -1.65
CA LEU A 212 5.11 -2.87 -1.32
C LEU A 212 4.08 -1.73 -1.36
N TYR A 213 3.18 -1.74 -2.34
CA TYR A 213 2.03 -0.83 -2.37
C TYR A 213 1.11 -1.04 -1.15
N ARG A 214 0.88 -2.29 -0.73
CA ARG A 214 0.18 -2.60 0.54
C ARG A 214 0.92 -2.01 1.76
N LEU A 215 2.23 -2.25 1.89
CA LEU A 215 3.03 -1.69 2.98
C LEU A 215 2.98 -0.16 3.03
N LEU A 216 3.10 0.50 1.87
CA LEU A 216 3.01 1.94 1.76
C LEU A 216 1.60 2.44 2.14
N ARG A 217 0.53 1.77 1.70
CA ARG A 217 -0.86 2.10 2.10
C ARG A 217 -1.10 1.94 3.59
N LEU A 218 -0.58 0.89 4.21
CA LEU A 218 -0.66 0.68 5.66
C LEU A 218 0.02 1.81 6.44
N SER A 219 1.08 2.43 5.91
CA SER A 219 1.70 3.60 6.56
C SER A 219 0.81 4.84 6.56
N PHE A 220 -0.11 4.97 5.60
CA PHE A 220 -0.96 6.17 5.45
C PHE A 220 -2.44 5.97 5.87
N ALA A 221 -2.93 4.73 5.94
CA ALA A 221 -4.35 4.43 6.13
C ALA A 221 -4.64 3.40 7.23
N ALA A 222 -3.69 3.13 8.13
CA ALA A 222 -3.87 2.14 9.20
C ALA A 222 -4.31 2.74 10.54
N GLY A 223 -5.42 2.27 11.07
CA GLY A 223 -5.90 2.51 12.44
C GLY A 223 -5.77 1.26 13.32
N LYS A 224 -5.37 1.44 14.58
CA LYS A 224 -5.36 0.34 15.56
C LYS A 224 -6.76 0.15 16.15
N ALA A 225 -7.23 -1.08 16.27
CA ALA A 225 -8.55 -1.38 16.84
C ALA A 225 -8.50 -2.55 17.83
N THR A 226 -9.42 -2.57 18.79
CA THR A 226 -9.58 -3.64 19.78
C THR A 226 -10.97 -4.26 19.69
N VAL A 227 -11.05 -5.58 19.77
CA VAL A 227 -12.34 -6.29 19.82
C VAL A 227 -12.96 -6.06 21.20
N TYR A 228 -14.05 -5.30 21.28
CA TYR A 228 -14.74 -5.00 22.54
C TYR A 228 -16.00 -5.85 22.74
N ASN A 229 -16.63 -6.29 21.63
CA ASN A 229 -17.84 -7.11 21.67
C ASN A 229 -17.77 -8.18 20.59
N LYS A 230 -18.32 -9.35 20.88
CA LYS A 230 -18.43 -10.47 19.95
C LYS A 230 -19.76 -11.17 20.19
N TRP A 231 -20.50 -11.41 19.12
CA TRP A 231 -21.66 -12.28 19.10
C TRP A 231 -21.46 -13.31 17.98
N GLU A 232 -21.71 -14.57 18.26
CA GLU A 232 -21.42 -15.67 17.34
C GLU A 232 -22.64 -16.58 17.24
N ASP A 233 -23.00 -16.89 16.00
CA ASP A 233 -24.04 -17.83 15.61
C ASP A 233 -23.42 -18.88 14.66
N SER A 234 -24.15 -19.95 14.40
CA SER A 234 -23.76 -21.12 13.59
C SER A 234 -23.26 -20.79 12.18
N GLN A 235 -23.63 -19.64 11.61
CA GLN A 235 -23.29 -19.24 10.24
C GLN A 235 -22.58 -17.88 10.15
N VAL A 236 -22.68 -17.05 11.19
CA VAL A 236 -22.28 -15.63 11.17
C VAL A 236 -21.72 -15.20 12.52
N THR A 237 -20.64 -14.44 12.50
CA THR A 237 -20.11 -13.74 13.68
C THR A 237 -20.25 -12.24 13.49
N ARG A 238 -20.84 -11.56 14.48
CA ARG A 238 -20.81 -10.11 14.60
C ARG A 238 -19.66 -9.71 15.53
N ILE A 239 -18.76 -8.88 15.04
CA ILE A 239 -17.64 -8.33 15.81
C ILE A 239 -17.81 -6.83 16.01
N GLY A 240 -17.64 -6.37 17.24
CA GLY A 240 -17.56 -4.96 17.60
C GLY A 240 -16.11 -4.59 17.84
N LEU A 241 -15.59 -3.64 17.06
CA LEU A 241 -14.25 -3.08 17.18
C LEU A 241 -14.32 -1.65 17.71
N ARG A 242 -13.40 -1.32 18.60
CA ARG A 242 -13.19 0.04 19.09
C ARG A 242 -11.86 0.53 18.56
N SER A 243 -11.86 1.69 17.92
CA SER A 243 -10.66 2.33 17.39
C SER A 243 -10.63 3.80 17.82
N GLY A 244 -9.48 4.46 17.61
CA GLY A 244 -9.41 5.91 17.69
C GLY A 244 -10.25 6.58 16.59
N ARG A 245 -10.04 7.87 16.39
CA ARG A 245 -10.82 8.63 15.42
C ARG A 245 -10.55 8.15 14.00
N LEU A 246 -11.56 7.54 13.39
CA LEU A 246 -11.51 7.08 12.00
C LEU A 246 -12.56 7.83 11.18
N CYS A 247 -12.21 8.20 9.95
CA CYS A 247 -13.22 8.63 8.99
C CYS A 247 -14.04 7.40 8.58
N VAL A 248 -15.36 7.46 8.71
CA VAL A 248 -16.27 6.35 8.36
C VAL A 248 -17.47 6.96 7.67
N PHE A 249 -17.95 6.32 6.61
CA PHE A 249 -19.11 6.74 5.85
C PHE A 249 -19.96 5.53 5.46
N PRO A 250 -21.25 5.71 5.09
CA PRO A 250 -22.09 4.61 4.63
C PRO A 250 -21.46 3.87 3.45
N ARG A 251 -21.51 2.53 3.45
CA ARG A 251 -20.81 1.64 2.49
C ARG A 251 -19.29 1.59 2.62
N SER A 252 -18.72 2.14 3.69
CA SER A 252 -17.31 1.96 3.94
C SER A 252 -16.99 0.51 4.31
N TYR A 253 -15.81 0.06 3.92
CA TYR A 253 -15.24 -1.21 4.32
C TYR A 253 -13.78 -1.03 4.69
N PHE A 254 -13.29 -1.92 5.55
CA PHE A 254 -11.91 -1.92 6.01
C PHE A 254 -11.28 -3.27 5.71
N TYR A 255 -9.99 -3.26 5.37
CA TYR A 255 -9.20 -4.47 5.40
C TYR A 255 -8.69 -4.68 6.82
N VAL A 256 -9.02 -5.83 7.40
CA VAL A 256 -8.62 -6.19 8.75
C VAL A 256 -7.40 -7.10 8.69
N HIS A 257 -6.35 -6.71 9.41
CA HIS A 257 -5.14 -7.52 9.59
C HIS A 257 -5.11 -8.09 11.00
N LEU A 258 -4.88 -9.41 11.07
CA LEU A 258 -4.80 -10.13 12.32
C LEU A 258 -3.38 -10.09 12.89
N PRO A 259 -3.23 -10.18 14.23
CA PRO A 259 -1.93 -10.39 14.86
C PRO A 259 -1.36 -11.73 14.41
N ARG A 260 -0.05 -11.74 14.13
CA ARG A 260 0.67 -12.96 13.72
C ARG A 260 0.67 -13.95 14.87
N LYS A 261 0.28 -15.21 14.63
CA LYS A 261 0.45 -16.27 15.63
C LYS A 261 1.95 -16.52 15.82
N ALA A 262 2.44 -16.49 17.05
CA ALA A 262 3.82 -16.83 17.35
C ALA A 262 4.09 -18.27 16.88
N THR A 263 4.97 -18.43 15.89
CA THR A 263 5.42 -19.73 15.39
C THR A 263 6.84 -19.98 15.86
N ALA A 264 7.19 -21.25 16.13
CA ALA A 264 8.48 -21.66 16.70
C ALA A 264 9.76 -21.15 15.97
N PHE A 265 9.64 -20.71 14.71
CA PHE A 265 10.76 -20.26 13.86
C PHE A 265 10.97 -18.73 13.77
N SER A 266 10.16 -17.92 14.45
CA SER A 266 10.28 -16.44 14.41
C SER A 266 9.80 -15.86 15.76
N PRO A 267 10.63 -15.89 16.82
CA PRO A 267 10.22 -15.40 18.13
C PRO A 267 10.08 -13.87 18.13
N GLU A 268 10.85 -13.17 17.30
CA GLU A 268 10.92 -11.70 17.30
C GLU A 268 11.13 -11.18 15.88
N SER A 269 10.04 -11.05 15.11
CA SER A 269 10.04 -10.15 13.96
C SER A 269 9.34 -8.85 14.35
N ALA A 270 9.89 -7.70 13.93
CA ALA A 270 9.41 -6.36 14.30
C ALA A 270 7.96 -6.04 13.87
N LEU A 271 7.29 -6.94 13.14
CA LEU A 271 5.93 -6.77 12.63
C LEU A 271 4.93 -7.61 13.45
N HIS A 272 4.25 -6.95 14.39
CA HIS A 272 3.23 -7.56 15.24
C HIS A 272 1.97 -8.09 14.50
N TYR A 273 1.79 -7.76 13.22
CA TYR A 273 0.62 -8.11 12.40
C TYR A 273 1.01 -8.86 11.14
N GLU A 274 0.13 -9.75 10.64
CA GLU A 274 0.27 -10.34 9.31
C GLU A 274 -0.13 -9.33 8.24
N VAL A 275 0.81 -8.47 7.84
CA VAL A 275 0.54 -7.38 6.88
C VAL A 275 0.27 -7.89 5.46
N LEU A 276 0.70 -9.11 5.13
CA LEU A 276 0.54 -9.71 3.81
C LEU A 276 -0.83 -10.36 3.60
N THR A 277 -1.54 -10.69 4.68
CA THR A 277 -2.88 -11.27 4.65
C THR A 277 -3.86 -10.23 5.19
N SER A 278 -4.92 -9.95 4.42
CA SER A 278 -5.92 -8.97 4.82
C SER A 278 -7.32 -9.47 4.50
N TYR A 279 -8.27 -9.13 5.36
CA TYR A 279 -9.62 -9.62 5.28
C TYR A 279 -10.58 -8.43 5.07
N PRO A 280 -11.19 -8.27 3.88
CA PRO A 280 -12.12 -7.17 3.64
C PRO A 280 -13.40 -7.39 4.44
N MET A 281 -13.81 -6.37 5.21
CA MET A 281 -15.02 -6.40 6.00
C MET A 281 -15.82 -5.11 5.81
N ALA A 282 -17.08 -5.25 5.40
CA ALA A 282 -18.00 -4.12 5.29
C ALA A 282 -18.46 -3.67 6.68
N VAL A 283 -18.43 -2.36 6.92
CA VAL A 283 -18.96 -1.79 8.16
C VAL A 283 -20.48 -1.95 8.15
N MET A 284 -21.02 -2.67 9.13
CA MET A 284 -22.46 -2.88 9.31
C MET A 284 -23.11 -1.72 10.06
N HIS A 285 -22.40 -1.21 11.06
CA HIS A 285 -22.84 -0.11 11.91
C HIS A 285 -21.62 0.59 12.48
N TYR A 286 -21.72 1.89 12.71
CA TYR A 286 -20.67 2.65 13.36
C TYR A 286 -21.29 3.70 14.28
N THR A 287 -20.64 3.99 15.39
CA THR A 287 -20.99 5.11 16.26
C THR A 287 -19.77 5.98 16.48
N GLN A 288 -19.97 7.27 16.31
CA GLN A 288 -19.00 8.32 16.60
C GLN A 288 -19.66 9.27 17.57
N ALA A 289 -19.24 9.27 18.83
CA ALA A 289 -19.76 10.25 19.77
C ALA A 289 -19.06 11.59 19.47
N PRO A 290 -19.79 12.70 19.34
CA PRO A 290 -19.20 14.00 18.98
C PRO A 290 -18.20 14.52 20.03
N SER A 291 -18.25 13.99 21.26
CA SER A 291 -17.37 14.34 22.38
C SER A 291 -16.23 13.35 22.63
N SER A 292 -16.18 12.20 21.92
CA SER A 292 -15.10 11.22 22.09
C SER A 292 -14.32 11.02 20.80
N ASP A 293 -13.00 10.91 20.92
CA ASP A 293 -12.13 10.52 19.81
C ASP A 293 -12.21 8.99 19.52
N GLU A 294 -13.20 8.29 20.06
CA GLU A 294 -13.38 6.85 19.87
C GLU A 294 -14.44 6.55 18.81
N THR A 295 -14.07 5.74 17.82
CA THR A 295 -15.01 5.21 16.83
C THR A 295 -15.30 3.75 17.14
N SER A 296 -16.57 3.42 17.35
CA SER A 296 -16.99 2.02 17.48
C SER A 296 -17.55 1.53 16.14
N LEU A 297 -17.03 0.40 15.67
CA LEU A 297 -17.38 -0.22 14.40
C LEU A 297 -17.95 -1.61 14.65
N ALA A 298 -19.00 -1.99 13.94
CA ALA A 298 -19.50 -3.35 13.93
C ALA A 298 -19.36 -3.96 12.53
N PHE A 299 -18.84 -5.18 12.46
CA PHE A 299 -18.70 -5.94 11.21
C PHE A 299 -19.47 -7.26 11.32
N LEU A 300 -19.95 -7.73 10.18
CA LEU A 300 -20.64 -9.01 10.04
C LEU A 300 -19.78 -9.96 9.20
N VAL A 301 -19.38 -11.09 9.77
CA VAL A 301 -18.44 -12.04 9.18
C VAL A 301 -19.14 -13.36 8.95
N SER A 302 -19.24 -13.82 7.69
CA SER A 302 -19.83 -15.12 7.37
C SER A 302 -18.81 -16.25 7.48
N HIS A 303 -19.20 -17.36 8.11
CA HIS A 303 -18.37 -18.58 8.21
C HIS A 303 -18.27 -19.35 6.90
N GLN A 304 -19.17 -19.08 5.94
CA GLN A 304 -19.19 -19.71 4.63
C GLN A 304 -18.18 -19.10 3.65
N ALA A 305 -17.66 -17.91 3.94
CA ALA A 305 -16.65 -17.27 3.10
C ALA A 305 -15.33 -18.03 3.22
N ARG A 306 -14.84 -18.58 2.10
CA ARG A 306 -13.62 -19.42 2.05
C ARG A 306 -12.39 -18.75 2.65
N SER A 307 -12.28 -17.43 2.52
CA SER A 307 -11.19 -16.62 3.08
C SER A 307 -11.30 -16.39 4.59
N LEU A 308 -12.49 -16.53 5.18
CA LEU A 308 -12.77 -16.24 6.60
C LEU A 308 -13.08 -17.50 7.41
N ARG A 309 -12.99 -18.68 6.77
CA ARG A 309 -13.29 -19.96 7.40
C ARG A 309 -12.21 -20.29 8.44
N GLY A 310 -12.64 -20.51 9.69
CA GLY A 310 -11.73 -20.80 10.81
C GLY A 310 -11.09 -19.56 11.45
N LEU A 311 -11.50 -18.35 11.05
CA LEU A 311 -11.09 -17.13 11.72
C LEU A 311 -11.82 -17.01 13.07
N ALA A 312 -11.09 -17.12 14.17
CA ALA A 312 -11.64 -16.95 15.52
C ALA A 312 -11.13 -15.63 16.11
N PHE A 313 -12.06 -14.70 16.38
CA PHE A 313 -11.78 -13.48 17.11
C PHE A 313 -11.90 -13.70 18.62
N ARG A 314 -10.99 -13.09 19.39
CA ARG A 314 -11.01 -13.08 20.86
C ARG A 314 -11.35 -11.68 21.38
N LEU A 315 -12.06 -11.59 22.50
CA LEU A 315 -12.24 -10.31 23.20
C LEU A 315 -10.88 -9.74 23.60
N GLY A 316 -10.73 -8.42 23.50
CA GLY A 316 -9.48 -7.71 23.80
C GLY A 316 -8.37 -7.88 22.73
N GLN A 317 -8.62 -8.65 21.67
CA GLN A 317 -7.65 -8.83 20.58
C GLN A 317 -7.41 -7.50 19.86
N ARG A 318 -6.13 -7.16 19.68
CA ARG A 318 -5.70 -6.01 18.90
C ARG A 318 -5.64 -6.38 17.42
N LEU A 319 -6.23 -5.53 16.59
CA LEU A 319 -6.32 -5.65 15.15
C LEU A 319 -5.80 -4.37 14.50
N LEU A 320 -5.36 -4.48 13.25
CA LEU A 320 -5.02 -3.32 12.44
C LEU A 320 -6.05 -3.18 11.32
N LEU A 321 -6.61 -1.99 11.16
CA LEU A 321 -7.62 -1.64 10.17
C LEU A 321 -6.99 -0.77 9.09
N GLU A 322 -7.00 -1.20 7.84
CA GLU A 322 -6.62 -0.39 6.68
C GLU A 322 -7.90 0.15 6.02
N GLY A 323 -8.07 1.47 5.95
CA GLY A 323 -9.26 2.13 5.39
C GLY A 323 -9.48 3.55 5.94
N PRO A 324 -10.65 4.17 5.70
CA PRO A 324 -11.85 3.63 5.07
C PRO A 324 -11.75 3.50 3.54
N TYR A 325 -12.32 2.43 2.98
CA TYR A 325 -12.52 2.28 1.53
C TYR A 325 -14.00 2.28 1.18
N GLY A 326 -14.32 2.56 -0.09
CA GLY A 326 -15.69 2.62 -0.58
C GLY A 326 -16.04 4.02 -1.09
N ARG A 327 -17.33 4.27 -1.28
CA ARG A 327 -17.84 5.55 -1.73
C ARG A 327 -19.18 5.83 -1.07
N ASP A 328 -19.34 7.04 -0.53
CA ASP A 328 -20.65 7.54 -0.15
C ASP A 328 -21.47 7.86 -1.40
N LEU A 329 -22.66 7.27 -1.48
CA LEU A 329 -23.59 7.45 -2.59
C LEU A 329 -24.50 8.67 -2.39
N SER A 330 -24.42 9.33 -1.22
CA SER A 330 -25.21 10.51 -0.88
C SER A 330 -26.71 10.30 -1.13
N LEU A 331 -27.22 9.15 -0.64
CA LEU A 331 -28.60 8.70 -0.89
C LEU A 331 -29.66 9.69 -0.39
N HIS A 332 -29.30 10.60 0.51
CA HIS A 332 -30.17 11.68 1.01
C HIS A 332 -30.57 12.69 -0.08
N LEU A 333 -29.89 12.71 -1.23
CA LEU A 333 -30.21 13.58 -2.36
C LEU A 333 -31.38 13.06 -3.20
N PHE A 334 -31.82 11.82 -2.98
CA PHE A 334 -32.89 11.20 -3.75
C PHE A 334 -34.18 11.15 -2.91
N ASP A 335 -35.31 11.53 -3.52
CA ASP A 335 -36.62 11.50 -2.86
C ASP A 335 -37.07 10.08 -2.49
N ARG A 336 -36.69 9.10 -3.31
CA ARG A 336 -37.05 7.69 -3.13
C ARG A 336 -35.82 6.81 -3.35
N VAL A 337 -35.52 5.99 -2.35
CA VAL A 337 -34.39 5.06 -2.37
C VAL A 337 -34.92 3.66 -2.08
N ILE A 338 -34.66 2.72 -3.00
CA ILE A 338 -34.95 1.31 -2.78
C ILE A 338 -33.63 0.62 -2.41
N LEU A 339 -33.57 0.09 -1.19
CA LEU A 339 -32.41 -0.62 -0.68
C LEU A 339 -32.64 -2.13 -0.83
N THR A 340 -31.85 -2.78 -1.68
CA THR A 340 -31.92 -4.24 -1.89
C THR A 340 -30.65 -4.90 -1.36
N ALA A 341 -30.80 -5.97 -0.59
CA ALA A 341 -29.68 -6.76 -0.06
C ALA A 341 -29.93 -8.26 -0.24
N LYS A 342 -28.86 -9.03 -0.43
CA LYS A 342 -28.89 -10.51 -0.48
C LYS A 342 -27.82 -11.09 0.45
N GLY A 343 -28.23 -11.96 1.36
CA GLY A 343 -27.33 -12.64 2.31
C GLY A 343 -26.47 -11.65 3.12
N ILE A 344 -25.17 -11.94 3.24
CA ILE A 344 -24.21 -11.11 3.98
C ILE A 344 -24.05 -9.69 3.42
N GLY A 345 -24.47 -9.46 2.16
CA GLY A 345 -24.46 -8.14 1.54
C GLY A 345 -25.28 -7.09 2.28
N ILE A 346 -26.21 -7.50 3.16
CA ILE A 346 -26.96 -6.62 4.05
C ILE A 346 -26.06 -5.72 4.91
N ALA A 347 -24.87 -6.19 5.28
CA ALA A 347 -23.91 -5.41 6.06
C ALA A 347 -23.51 -4.11 5.36
N SER A 348 -23.44 -4.10 4.02
CA SER A 348 -23.11 -2.89 3.27
C SER A 348 -24.29 -1.92 3.09
N VAL A 349 -25.52 -2.40 3.27
CA VAL A 349 -26.76 -1.65 3.05
C VAL A 349 -27.28 -1.03 4.35
N LEU A 350 -27.10 -1.70 5.49
CA LEU A 350 -27.56 -1.22 6.80
C LEU A 350 -27.06 0.19 7.18
N PRO A 351 -25.78 0.57 6.98
CA PRO A 351 -25.33 1.93 7.27
C PRO A 351 -26.12 3.01 6.53
N HIS A 352 -26.58 2.73 5.30
CA HIS A 352 -27.43 3.65 4.55
C HIS A 352 -28.82 3.75 5.15
N ALA A 353 -29.41 2.62 5.54
CA ALA A 353 -30.73 2.61 6.18
C ALA A 353 -30.71 3.37 7.52
N PHE A 354 -29.68 3.15 8.34
CA PHE A 354 -29.50 3.89 9.59
C PHE A 354 -29.27 5.38 9.36
N GLY A 355 -28.39 5.76 8.44
CA GLY A 355 -28.16 7.17 8.13
C GLY A 355 -29.44 7.88 7.64
N LEU A 356 -30.22 7.25 6.75
CA LEU A 356 -31.50 7.80 6.30
C LEU A 356 -32.53 7.92 7.43
N ALA A 357 -32.58 6.94 8.35
CA ALA A 357 -33.46 6.98 9.50
C ALA A 357 -33.09 8.09 10.49
N GLU A 358 -31.81 8.24 10.81
CA GLU A 358 -31.28 9.30 11.67
C GLU A 358 -31.55 10.69 11.06
N HIS A 359 -31.29 10.87 9.76
CA HIS A 359 -31.61 12.12 9.06
C HIS A 359 -33.11 12.43 9.11
N LYS A 360 -33.98 11.44 8.93
CA LYS A 360 -35.43 11.62 9.02
C LYS A 360 -35.86 12.05 10.42
N GLN A 361 -35.31 11.41 11.46
CA GLN A 361 -35.58 11.77 12.84
C GLN A 361 -35.15 13.21 13.14
N HIS A 362 -33.92 13.57 12.76
CA HIS A 362 -33.40 14.92 12.94
C HIS A 362 -34.29 15.97 12.24
N ASN A 363 -34.70 15.71 11.00
CA ASN A 363 -35.60 16.60 10.25
C ASN A 363 -36.96 16.77 10.94
N ASN A 364 -37.51 15.71 11.51
CA ASN A 364 -38.78 15.77 12.26
C ASN A 364 -38.64 16.59 13.55
N GLU A 365 -37.53 16.42 14.29
CA GLU A 365 -37.24 17.20 15.50
C GLU A 365 -37.07 18.69 15.19
N VAL A 366 -36.34 19.04 14.13
CA VAL A 366 -36.17 20.42 13.67
C VAL A 366 -37.51 21.02 13.27
N LYS A 367 -38.33 20.29 12.50
CA LYS A 367 -39.70 20.74 12.14
C LYS A 367 -40.55 20.98 13.39
N ALA A 368 -40.54 20.06 14.35
CA ALA A 368 -41.29 20.21 15.60
C ALA A 368 -40.87 21.47 16.38
N LYS A 369 -39.56 21.75 16.47
CA LYS A 369 -39.04 22.99 17.10
C LYS A 369 -39.50 24.25 16.37
N ILE A 370 -39.46 24.24 15.03
CA ILE A 370 -39.92 25.38 14.21
C ILE A 370 -41.43 25.60 14.42
N PHE A 371 -42.24 24.55 14.38
CA PHE A 371 -43.68 24.63 14.63
C PHE A 371 -44.00 25.13 16.04
N ALA A 372 -43.31 24.63 17.07
CA ALA A 372 -43.48 25.09 18.44
C ALA A 372 -43.16 26.59 18.59
N LYS A 373 -42.06 27.06 17.97
CA LYS A 373 -41.68 28.48 17.96
C LYS A 373 -42.71 29.35 17.22
N ALA A 374 -43.19 28.89 16.06
CA ALA A 374 -44.21 29.61 15.28
C ALA A 374 -45.54 29.70 16.04
N TYR A 375 -45.96 28.61 16.69
CA TYR A 375 -47.18 28.57 17.50
C TYR A 375 -47.10 29.51 18.70
N SER A 376 -45.99 29.47 19.47
CA SER A 376 -45.72 30.37 20.59
C SER A 376 -45.72 31.85 20.17
N THR A 377 -45.15 32.17 19.01
CA THR A 377 -45.14 33.54 18.49
C THR A 377 -46.55 34.00 18.12
N LYS A 378 -47.37 33.12 17.51
CA LYS A 378 -48.76 33.41 17.14
C LYS A 378 -49.66 33.60 18.36
N THR A 379 -49.50 32.78 19.39
CA THR A 379 -50.24 32.93 20.66
C THR A 379 -49.83 34.19 21.41
N ALA A 380 -48.53 34.51 21.47
CA ALA A 380 -48.05 35.77 22.05
C ALA A 380 -48.61 37.01 21.33
N LYS A 381 -48.64 37.00 19.99
CA LYS A 381 -49.24 38.09 19.20
C LYS A 381 -50.75 38.22 19.43
N LYS A 382 -51.48 37.10 19.56
CA LYS A 382 -52.92 37.09 19.87
C LYS A 382 -53.20 37.59 21.29
N ALA A 383 -52.38 37.23 22.27
CA ALA A 383 -52.49 37.73 23.64
C ALA A 383 -52.24 39.25 23.72
N SER A 384 -51.24 39.75 23.00
CA SER A 384 -50.96 41.20 22.89
C SER A 384 -52.06 41.98 22.15
N ALA A 385 -52.69 41.39 21.13
CA ALA A 385 -53.83 41.98 20.46
C ALA A 385 -55.08 42.04 21.37
N ASN A 386 -55.31 41.00 22.17
CA ASN A 386 -56.44 40.97 23.11
C ASN A 386 -56.24 41.93 24.30
N SER A 387 -55.01 42.10 24.79
CA SER A 387 -54.72 43.08 25.86
C SER A 387 -54.86 44.53 25.38
N SER A 388 -54.50 44.82 24.13
CA SER A 388 -54.70 46.15 23.52
C SER A 388 -56.18 46.47 23.26
N LEU A 389 -56.97 45.48 22.83
CA LEU A 389 -58.44 45.61 22.73
C LEU A 389 -59.12 45.83 24.09
N SER A 390 -58.69 45.10 25.13
CA SER A 390 -59.20 45.28 26.50
C SER A 390 -58.83 46.65 27.09
N GLY A 391 -57.64 47.18 26.77
CA GLY A 391 -57.20 48.51 27.19
C GLY A 391 -57.89 49.67 26.43
N MET A 392 -58.41 49.42 25.22
CA MET A 392 -59.25 50.40 24.51
C MET A 392 -60.69 50.40 25.01
N ALA A 393 -61.24 49.24 25.40
CA ALA A 393 -62.59 49.14 25.97
C ALA A 393 -62.72 49.86 27.32
N THR A 394 -61.71 49.76 28.19
CA THR A 394 -61.69 50.48 29.48
C THR A 394 -61.46 51.98 29.36
N ARG A 395 -60.93 52.46 28.22
CA ARG A 395 -60.69 53.89 27.96
C ARG A 395 -61.93 54.63 27.43
N HIS A 396 -62.91 53.90 26.90
CA HIS A 396 -64.15 54.47 26.37
C HIS A 396 -65.24 54.66 27.44
N GLU A 397 -65.12 54.03 28.62
CA GLU A 397 -66.04 54.24 29.75
C GLU A 397 -65.64 55.41 30.66
N SER A 398 -64.51 56.10 30.42
CA SER A 398 -64.00 57.17 31.29
C SER A 398 -64.13 58.60 30.75
N LEU A 399 -64.94 58.85 29.70
CA LEU A 399 -65.14 60.19 29.13
C LEU A 399 -66.64 60.52 29.02
N GLY A 400 -67.19 61.08 30.10
CA GLY A 400 -68.47 61.82 30.07
C GLY A 400 -68.27 63.24 29.52
N PRO A 401 -69.33 63.89 28.98
CA PRO A 401 -69.20 65.17 28.30
C PRO A 401 -69.19 66.33 29.30
N ASN A 402 -68.26 67.27 29.13
CA ASN A 402 -68.42 68.63 29.62
C ASN A 402 -67.93 69.66 28.58
N ALA A 403 -68.90 70.44 28.10
CA ALA A 403 -68.92 71.84 27.65
C ALA A 403 -67.81 72.47 26.78
N GLY A 404 -68.27 73.23 25.76
CA GLY A 404 -67.77 74.58 25.42
C GLY A 404 -66.86 74.67 24.19
N SER A 405 -67.41 75.08 23.04
CA SER A 405 -67.24 76.42 22.43
C SER A 405 -65.83 76.70 21.86
N ASP A 406 -65.68 76.70 20.54
CA ASP A 406 -65.66 77.94 19.75
C ASP A 406 -65.19 77.73 18.30
N ALA A 407 -65.89 78.45 17.42
CA ALA A 407 -65.49 79.11 16.17
C ALA A 407 -64.41 78.51 15.23
N GLY A 408 -64.76 78.51 13.94
CA GLY A 408 -63.93 79.24 12.96
C GLY A 408 -63.20 78.44 11.88
N ASN A 409 -63.94 78.05 10.84
CA ASN A 409 -63.73 78.36 9.41
C ASN A 409 -62.38 78.12 8.68
N SER A 410 -62.51 77.86 7.37
CA SER A 410 -61.53 77.90 6.26
C SER A 410 -60.78 76.59 5.96
N ILE A 411 -61.26 75.76 5.02
CA ILE A 411 -61.12 75.83 3.53
C ILE A 411 -59.72 75.45 3.01
N ALA A 412 -59.75 74.58 1.99
CA ALA A 412 -58.76 74.27 0.94
C ALA A 412 -58.04 72.91 1.11
N ASN A 413 -58.48 71.81 0.48
CA ASN A 413 -58.56 71.50 -0.96
C ASN A 413 -57.19 71.25 -1.63
N LYS A 414 -56.82 69.97 -1.81
CA LYS A 414 -56.18 69.40 -3.02
C LYS A 414 -55.92 67.90 -2.82
N THR A 415 -56.74 67.00 -3.35
CA THR A 415 -56.63 66.32 -4.67
C THR A 415 -55.28 65.66 -5.01
N GLN A 416 -55.42 64.41 -5.49
CA GLN A 416 -54.50 63.57 -6.29
C GLN A 416 -53.38 62.85 -5.53
N GLY A 417 -53.10 61.57 -5.77
CA GLY A 417 -53.64 60.62 -6.75
C GLY A 417 -52.80 59.34 -6.74
N ARG A 418 -53.46 58.24 -7.16
CA ARG A 418 -52.95 57.02 -7.82
C ARG A 418 -51.44 56.69 -7.72
N SER A 419 -51.16 55.51 -7.14
CA SER A 419 -50.57 54.30 -7.76
C SER A 419 -49.55 54.46 -8.90
N PRO A 420 -48.58 53.54 -9.07
CA PRO A 420 -48.58 52.12 -8.67
C PRO A 420 -47.67 51.74 -7.51
#